data_AF-A0A8H6TNH6-F1
#
_entry.id   AF-A0A8H6TNH6-F1
#
_cell.length_a   1.000
_cell.length_b   1.000
_cell.length_c   1.000
_cell.angle_alpha   90.00
_cell.angle_beta   90.00
_cell.angle_gamma   90.00
#
_symmetry.space_group_name_H-M   'P 1'
#
loop_
_entity.id
_entity.type
_entity.pdbx_description
1 polymer ?
#
loop_
_entity_poly.entity_id
_entity_poly.type
_entity_poly.pdbx_seq_one_letter_code
_entity_poly.pdbx_strand_id
1 'polypeptide(L)' 'MPTRLGNIPGNPVGTTYADRRALSLAGMHPPRFAGIYGNQHDGAGSIVHNGAYEDNMDLGTVIYYAKEEHLQM' A
#
# COMPACT_ATOMS: atom_id res chain seq x y z
N MET A 1 -0.76 14.43 9.86
CA MET A 1 0.49 13.68 10.10
C MET A 1 1.14 13.47 8.75
N PRO A 2 2.43 13.76 8.60
CA PRO A 2 3.13 13.56 7.33
C PRO A 2 3.12 12.08 6.93
N THR A 3 3.08 11.82 5.64
CA THR A 3 3.26 10.46 5.12
C THR A 3 4.66 9.96 5.46
N ARG A 4 4.77 8.76 6.03
CA ARG A 4 6.07 8.12 6.27
C ARG A 4 6.59 7.51 4.97
N LEU A 5 7.80 7.86 4.58
CA LEU A 5 8.48 7.33 3.39
C LEU A 5 9.66 6.44 3.78
N GLY A 6 9.92 5.41 2.97
CA GLY A 6 11.07 4.51 3.14
C GLY A 6 10.85 3.38 4.14
N ASN A 7 11.96 2.72 4.50
CA ASN A 7 11.94 1.51 5.31
C ASN A 7 11.54 1.77 6.76
N ILE A 8 10.79 0.82 7.33
CA ILE A 8 10.42 0.84 8.76
C ILE A 8 11.38 -0.08 9.53
N PRO A 9 12.07 0.43 10.57
CA PRO A 9 12.94 -0.40 11.42
C PRO A 9 12.21 -1.62 11.98
N GLY A 10 12.91 -2.77 12.02
CA GLY A 10 12.36 -4.03 12.52
C GLY A 10 11.48 -4.80 11.52
N ASN A 11 11.30 -4.31 10.30
CA ASN A 11 10.46 -4.95 9.28
C ASN A 11 11.26 -5.16 7.98
N PRO A 12 12.18 -6.15 7.95
CA PRO A 12 12.96 -6.44 6.74
C PRO A 12 12.08 -6.94 5.58
N VAL A 13 12.58 -6.85 4.36
CA VAL A 13 11.92 -7.41 3.16
C VAL A 13 11.66 -8.91 3.38
N GLY A 14 10.46 -9.37 3.04
CA GLY A 14 10.01 -10.75 3.28
C GLY A 14 9.27 -10.96 4.61
N THR A 15 9.14 -9.93 5.46
CA THR A 15 8.33 -10.02 6.68
C THR A 15 6.86 -10.28 6.33
N THR A 16 6.27 -11.29 6.96
CA THR A 16 4.85 -11.65 6.80
C THR A 16 4.00 -11.14 7.95
N TYR A 17 2.76 -10.75 7.65
CA TYR A 17 1.76 -10.35 8.64
C TYR A 17 0.50 -11.18 8.46
N ALA A 18 -0.16 -11.54 9.56
CA ALA A 18 -1.36 -12.38 9.51
C ALA A 18 -2.54 -11.70 8.78
N ASP A 19 -2.66 -10.37 8.90
CA ASP A 19 -3.74 -9.61 8.30
C ASP A 19 -3.37 -8.11 8.14
N ARG A 20 -4.31 -7.34 7.55
CA ARG A 20 -4.19 -5.89 7.38
C ARG A 20 -4.14 -5.10 8.71
N ARG A 21 -4.64 -5.67 9.80
CA ARG A 21 -4.58 -5.03 11.13
C ARG A 21 -3.17 -5.14 11.70
N ALA A 22 -2.55 -6.32 11.62
CA ALA A 22 -1.16 -6.55 12.03
C ALA A 22 -0.19 -5.70 11.20
N LEU A 23 -0.40 -5.62 9.88
CA LEU A 23 0.38 -4.76 8.98
C LEU A 23 0.26 -3.26 9.34
N SER A 24 -0.96 -2.81 9.69
CA SER A 24 -1.23 -1.44 10.13
C SER A 24 -0.58 -1.12 11.47
N LEU A 25 -0.67 -2.04 12.45
CA LEU A 25 -0.03 -1.90 13.76
C LEU A 25 1.50 -1.87 13.67
N ALA A 26 2.09 -2.60 12.72
CA ALA A 26 3.53 -2.54 12.42
C ALA A 26 3.95 -1.23 11.72
N GLY A 27 2.98 -0.42 11.27
CA GLY A 27 3.21 0.86 10.59
C GLY A 27 3.53 0.76 9.10
N MET A 28 3.64 -0.45 8.54
CA MET A 28 4.05 -0.67 7.14
C MET A 28 3.02 -0.13 6.13
N HIS A 29 1.74 -0.33 6.43
CA HIS A 29 0.63 0.23 5.66
C HIS A 29 -0.50 0.60 6.62
N PRO A 30 -0.51 1.84 7.16
CA PRO A 30 -1.45 2.26 8.20
C PRO A 30 -2.95 2.06 7.85
N PRO A 31 -3.43 2.29 6.62
CA PRO A 31 -4.81 2.04 6.26
C PRO A 31 -5.17 0.55 6.33
N ARG A 32 -6.33 0.21 6.91
CA ARG A 32 -6.81 -1.19 6.95
C ARG A 32 -7.48 -1.66 5.65
N PHE A 33 -8.08 -0.73 4.90
CA PHE A 33 -8.85 -1.03 3.70
C PHE A 33 -8.21 -0.44 2.44
N ALA A 34 -7.95 0.87 2.42
CA ALA A 34 -7.39 1.56 1.26
C ALA A 34 -6.10 0.89 0.75
N GLY A 35 -5.99 0.75 -0.57
CA GLY A 35 -4.82 0.18 -1.24
C GLY A 35 -3.60 1.10 -1.26
N ILE A 36 -3.81 2.42 -1.14
CA ILE A 36 -2.73 3.43 -1.13
C ILE A 36 -2.72 4.14 0.22
N TYR A 37 -1.54 4.29 0.80
CA TYR A 37 -1.28 5.18 1.94
C TYR A 37 -0.47 6.37 1.47
N GLY A 38 -1.06 7.56 1.56
CA GLY A 38 -0.40 8.79 1.15
C GLY A 38 -1.35 9.97 1.11
N ASN A 39 -0.82 11.12 0.70
CA ASN A 39 -1.61 12.31 0.43
C ASN A 39 -0.97 13.12 -0.72
N GLN A 40 -1.71 14.10 -1.22
CA GLN A 40 -1.31 14.92 -2.36
C GLN A 40 -0.09 15.84 -2.11
N HIS A 41 0.24 16.11 -0.85
CA HIS A 41 1.33 17.02 -0.48
C HIS A 41 2.65 16.27 -0.23
N ASP A 42 2.57 15.10 0.43
CA ASP A 42 3.76 14.31 0.82
C ASP A 42 4.04 13.13 -0.12
N GLY A 43 3.09 12.78 -0.99
CA GLY A 43 3.15 11.58 -1.82
C GLY A 43 2.65 10.31 -1.14
N ALA A 44 2.91 9.16 -1.77
CA ALA A 44 2.54 7.83 -1.32
C ALA A 44 3.69 7.14 -0.58
N GLY A 45 3.43 6.71 0.65
CA GLY A 45 4.40 5.99 1.48
C GLY A 45 4.36 4.49 1.30
N SER A 46 3.19 3.93 0.96
CA SER A 46 3.04 2.51 0.67
C SER A 46 1.79 2.20 -0.18
N ILE A 47 1.86 1.07 -0.88
CA ILE A 47 0.74 0.46 -1.60
C ILE A 47 0.59 -1.00 -1.20
N VAL A 48 -0.61 -1.54 -1.33
CA VAL A 48 -0.89 -2.98 -1.21
C VAL A 48 -1.34 -3.51 -2.56
N HIS A 49 -0.58 -4.44 -3.13
CA HIS A 49 -0.97 -5.19 -4.32
C HIS A 49 -1.52 -6.56 -3.90
N ASN A 50 -2.82 -6.78 -4.09
CA ASN A 50 -3.53 -7.99 -3.66
C ASN A 50 -4.44 -8.58 -4.76
N GLY A 51 -4.23 -8.20 -6.02
CA GLY A 51 -5.06 -8.66 -7.14
C GLY A 51 -6.50 -8.14 -7.13
N ALA A 52 -6.80 -7.04 -6.43
CA ALA A 52 -8.16 -6.50 -6.34
C ALA A 52 -8.70 -5.86 -7.64
N TYR A 53 -7.82 -5.60 -8.62
CA TYR A 53 -8.20 -5.02 -9.91
C TYR A 53 -7.64 -5.90 -11.02
N GLU A 54 -8.50 -6.32 -11.93
CA GLU A 54 -8.16 -7.20 -13.07
C GLU A 54 -7.12 -6.55 -13.99
N ASP A 55 -7.11 -5.22 -14.06
CA ASP A 55 -6.20 -4.44 -14.92
C ASP A 55 -4.78 -4.30 -14.34
N ASN A 56 -4.55 -4.71 -13.09
CA ASN A 56 -3.22 -4.65 -12.51
C ASN A 56 -2.36 -5.79 -13.05
N MET A 57 -1.16 -5.46 -13.53
CA MET A 57 -0.17 -6.43 -14.02
C MET A 57 1.04 -6.48 -13.09
N ASP A 58 1.41 -7.69 -12.66
CA ASP A 58 2.63 -7.97 -11.91
C ASP A 58 3.63 -8.72 -12.80
N LEU A 59 4.77 -8.08 -13.08
CA LEU A 59 5.89 -8.63 -13.85
C LEU A 59 7.10 -8.97 -12.95
N GLY A 60 6.86 -9.10 -11.63
CA GLY A 60 7.87 -9.35 -10.61
C GLY A 60 8.60 -8.06 -10.21
N THR A 61 9.47 -7.55 -11.08
CA THR A 61 10.25 -6.32 -10.78
C THR A 61 9.52 -5.04 -11.15
N VAL A 62 8.43 -5.14 -11.91
CA VAL A 62 7.60 -4.03 -12.34
C VAL A 62 6.13 -4.38 -12.06
N ILE A 63 5.42 -3.45 -11.44
CA ILE A 63 3.98 -3.57 -11.18
C ILE A 63 3.29 -2.38 -11.84
N TYR A 64 2.32 -2.67 -12.71
CA TYR A 64 1.35 -1.67 -13.19
C TYR A 64 0.17 -1.65 -12.24
N TYR A 65 0.02 -0.54 -11.53
CA TYR A 65 -0.97 -0.42 -10.45
C TYR A 65 -1.98 0.69 -10.76
N ALA A 66 -3.25 0.31 -10.84
CA ALA A 66 -4.39 1.19 -10.98
C ALA A 66 -5.24 1.19 -9.69
N LYS A 67 -6.00 2.27 -9.51
CA LYS A 67 -7.11 2.37 -8.56
C LYS A 67 -8.38 2.56 -9.39
N GLU A 68 -9.51 1.97 -9.00
CA GLU A 68 -10.79 2.47 -9.52
C GLU A 68 -11.02 3.87 -8.96
N GLU A 69 -11.30 4.81 -9.85
CA GLU A 69 -12.02 6.02 -9.47
C GLU A 69 -13.51 5.72 -9.61
N HIS A 70 -14.22 5.58 -8.48
CA HIS A 70 -15.66 5.81 -8.50
C HIS A 70 -15.83 7.28 -8.91
N LEU A 71 -16.11 7.53 -10.18
CA LEU A 71 -16.70 8.79 -10.63
C LEU A 71 -17.99 8.95 -9.83
N GLN A 72 -17.94 9.72 -8.75
CA GLN A 72 -19.15 10.26 -8.15
C GLN A 72 -19.72 11.23 -9.19
N MET A 73 -20.71 10.74 -9.94
CA MET A 73 -21.67 11.60 -10.64
C MET A 73 -22.59 12.24 -9.61
#